data_AF-A0A957H7Y3-F1
#
_entry.id   AF-A0A957H7Y3-F1
#
_cell.length_a   1.000
_cell.length_b   1.000
_cell.length_c   1.000
_cell.angle_alpha   90.00
_cell.angle_beta   90.00
_cell.angle_gamma   90.00
#
_symmetry.space_group_name_H-M   'P 1'
#
loop_
_entity.id
_entity.type
_entity.pdbx_description
1 polymer ?
#
loop_
_entity_poly.entity_id
_entity_poly.type
_entity_poly.pdbx_seq_one_letter_code
_entity_poly.pdbx_strand_id
1 'polypeptide(L)' 'VRNGRGELRLQAVVTEDVPAGVVLSFKGHWPKLSGGRNVNWTTSDAIGDLAGQSTFQSNCVWVSR' A
#
# COMPACT_ATOMS: atom_id res chain seq x y z
N VAL A 1 2.07 8.34 2.42
CA VAL A 1 2.05 6.97 2.98
C VAL A 1 3.43 6.37 2.77
N ARG A 2 4.05 5.78 3.79
CA ARG A 2 5.44 5.29 3.70
C ARG A 2 5.73 4.13 4.63
N ASN A 3 6.79 3.38 4.34
CA ASN A 3 7.48 2.51 5.29
C ASN A 3 8.97 2.37 4.91
N GLY A 4 9.69 1.42 5.52
CA GLY A 4 11.12 1.21 5.26
C GLY A 4 11.47 0.80 3.83
N ARG A 5 10.49 0.44 2.98
CA ARG A 5 10.72 0.06 1.58
C ARG A 5 10.50 1.21 0.61
N GLY A 6 9.57 2.10 0.91
CA GLY A 6 9.23 3.18 0.00
C GLY A 6 8.10 4.06 0.47
N GLU A 7 7.73 5.00 -0.39
CA GLU A 7 6.70 5.99 -0.13
C GLU A 7 5.95 6.42 -1.39
N LEU A 8 4.73 6.90 -1.17
CA LEU A 8 3.88 7.50 -2.17
C LEU A 8 2.94 8.55 -1.56
N ARG A 9 2.49 9.48 -2.41
CA ARG A 9 1.46 10.46 -2.09
C ARG A 9 0.12 9.99 -2.67
N LEU A 10 -0.92 10.04 -1.85
CA LEU A 10 -2.29 9.69 -2.21
C LEU A 10 -3.23 10.78 -1.71
N GLN A 11 -4.39 10.89 -2.34
CA GLN A 11 -5.50 11.65 -1.78
C GLN A 11 -6.13 10.85 -0.64
N ALA A 12 -6.21 11.44 0.55
CA ALA A 12 -6.91 10.82 1.67
C ALA A 12 -8.42 11.04 1.52
N VAL A 13 -9.20 9.96 1.72
CA VAL A 13 -10.66 9.98 1.88
C VAL A 13 -10.95 9.37 3.25
N VAL A 14 -11.64 10.11 4.11
CA VAL A 14 -12.02 9.65 5.46
C VAL A 14 -13.42 9.08 5.38
N THR A 15 -13.58 7.84 5.83
CA THR A 15 -14.87 7.12 5.85
C THR A 15 -14.92 6.22 7.09
N GLU A 16 -16.14 5.85 7.49
CA GLU A 16 -16.41 4.88 8.57
C GLU A 16 -16.40 3.42 8.06
N ASP A 17 -16.33 3.21 6.74
CA ASP A 17 -16.32 1.87 6.11
C ASP A 17 -15.01 1.08 6.32
N VAL A 18 -14.00 1.72 6.91
CA VAL A 18 -12.66 1.15 7.12
C VAL A 18 -12.36 1.12 8.62
N PRO A 19 -11.93 -0.04 9.19
CA PRO A 19 -11.61 -0.14 10.60
C PRO A 19 -10.57 0.88 11.08
N ALA A 20 -10.70 1.32 12.33
CA ALA A 20 -9.70 2.19 12.96
C ALA A 20 -8.29 1.57 12.90
N GLY A 21 -7.30 2.38 12.52
CA GLY A 21 -5.92 1.94 12.36
C GLY A 21 -5.60 1.26 11.02
N VAL A 22 -6.59 1.12 10.12
CA VAL A 22 -6.40 0.56 8.79
C VAL A 22 -6.47 1.68 7.74
N VAL A 23 -5.59 1.61 6.74
CA VAL A 23 -5.75 2.38 5.50
C VAL A 23 -6.05 1.45 4.34
N LEU A 24 -7.12 1.75 3.62
CA LEU A 24 -7.49 1.02 2.41
C LEU A 24 -7.02 1.80 1.19
N SER A 25 -6.45 1.09 0.23
CA SER A 25 -6.23 1.60 -1.12
C SER A 25 -6.55 0.50 -2.11
N PHE A 26 -7.37 0.83 -3.11
CA PHE A 26 -7.61 -0.08 -4.22
C PHE A 26 -6.33 -0.23 -5.04
N LYS A 27 -6.11 -1.41 -5.63
CA LYS A 27 -4.91 -1.74 -6.40
C LYS A 27 -4.59 -0.61 -7.38
N GLY A 28 -3.48 0.08 -7.09
CA GLY A 28 -3.33 1.47 -7.44
C GLY A 28 -2.68 1.67 -8.80
N HIS A 29 -3.34 2.52 -9.59
CA HIS A 29 -2.88 3.34 -10.71
C HIS A 29 -1.52 3.00 -11.34
N TRP A 30 -1.52 2.91 -12.67
CA TRP A 30 -0.29 2.74 -13.45
C TRP A 30 0.73 3.82 -13.09
N PRO A 31 1.95 3.46 -12.62
CA PRO A 31 2.96 4.43 -12.21
C PRO A 31 3.24 5.51 -13.26
N LYS A 32 3.22 5.15 -14.55
CA LYS A 32 3.36 6.09 -15.67
C LYS A 32 2.30 7.20 -15.68
N LEU A 33 1.13 6.95 -15.10
CA LEU A 33 -0.01 7.86 -15.03
C LEU A 33 -0.20 8.48 -13.62
N SER A 34 0.61 8.09 -12.62
CA SER A 34 0.42 8.47 -11.22
C SER A 34 1.70 8.95 -10.53
N GLY A 35 2.58 9.63 -11.27
CA GLY A 35 3.78 10.23 -10.68
C GLY A 35 4.88 9.23 -10.31
N GLY A 36 4.91 8.07 -10.98
CA GLY A 36 6.03 7.12 -10.94
C GLY A 36 5.95 6.06 -9.84
N ARG A 37 4.98 6.12 -8.92
CA ARG A 37 4.82 5.13 -7.85
C ARG A 37 3.36 4.77 -7.61
N ASN A 38 3.14 3.60 -7.03
CA ASN A 38 1.85 3.11 -6.57
C ASN A 38 2.02 2.33 -5.26
N VAL A 39 0.93 1.79 -4.71
CA VAL A 39 0.90 1.17 -3.37
C VAL A 39 1.86 -0.01 -3.22
N ASN A 40 2.22 -0.69 -4.30
CA ASN A 40 3.17 -1.81 -4.26
C ASN A 40 4.58 -1.37 -3.84
N TRP A 41 4.92 -0.08 -3.95
CA TRP A 41 6.19 0.45 -3.41
C TRP A 41 6.32 0.34 -1.89
N THR A 42 5.23 -0.01 -1.20
CA THR A 42 5.25 -0.28 0.24
C THR A 42 5.14 -1.77 0.56
N THR A 43 4.77 -2.64 -0.38
CA THR A 43 4.58 -4.08 -0.11
C THR A 43 5.91 -4.82 -0.04
N SER A 44 5.94 -5.94 0.66
CA SER A 44 7.10 -6.83 0.70
C SER A 44 7.18 -7.67 -0.58
N ASP A 45 8.40 -7.99 -1.02
CA ASP A 45 8.66 -8.96 -2.10
C ASP A 45 8.72 -10.40 -1.59
N ALA A 46 8.45 -10.62 -0.30
CA ALA A 46 8.34 -11.95 0.27
C ALA A 46 7.19 -12.75 -0.40
N ILE A 47 7.40 -14.06 -0.46
CA ILE A 47 6.41 -15.03 -0.96
C ILE A 47 6.00 -15.97 0.16
N GLY A 48 4.76 -16.43 0.13
CA GLY A 48 4.26 -17.43 1.06
C GLY A 48 4.85 -18.81 0.77
N ASP A 49 5.08 -19.57 1.84
CA ASP A 49 5.68 -20.91 1.80
C ASP A 49 4.84 -21.92 0.99
N LEU A 50 3.52 -21.74 1.01
CA LEU A 50 2.58 -22.54 0.21
C LEU A 50 2.22 -21.80 -1.08
N ALA A 51 2.48 -22.45 -2.21
CA ALA A 51 2.13 -21.98 -3.56
C ALA A 51 2.74 -20.63 -3.99
N GLY A 52 3.74 -20.09 -3.28
CA GLY A 52 4.51 -18.92 -3.72
C GLY A 52 3.71 -17.63 -3.87
N GLN A 53 2.63 -17.48 -3.10
CA GLN A 53 1.72 -16.33 -3.22
C GLN A 53 2.36 -15.05 -2.69
N SER A 54 2.00 -13.91 -3.26
CA SER A 54 2.49 -12.59 -2.81
C SER A 54 1.97 -12.25 -1.41
N THR A 55 2.80 -11.57 -0.60
CA THR A 55 2.41 -11.13 0.75
C THR A 55 1.83 -9.71 0.79
N PHE A 56 1.02 -9.31 -0.20
CA PHE A 56 0.58 -7.91 -0.36
C PHE A 56 -0.23 -7.39 0.83
N GLN A 57 -1.01 -8.25 1.50
CA GLN A 57 -1.86 -7.89 2.63
C GLN A 57 -1.11 -7.90 3.97
N SER A 58 0.14 -8.37 4.00
CA SER A 58 1.03 -8.27 5.16
C SER A 58 1.87 -7.01 5.06
N ASN A 59 1.23 -5.85 5.24
CA ASN A 59 1.88 -4.55 5.04
C ASN A 59 1.53 -3.56 6.16
N CYS A 60 2.56 -2.97 6.76
CA CYS A 60 2.43 -1.92 7.76
C CYS A 60 3.06 -0.63 7.21
N VAL A 61 2.38 0.50 7.45
CA VAL A 61 2.75 1.81 6.93
C VAL A 61 2.51 2.90 7.95
N TRP A 62 3.21 4.02 7.78
CA TRP A 62 2.92 5.27 8.45
C TRP A 62 2.24 6.24 7.48
N VAL A 63 1.30 7.01 8.01
CA VAL A 63 0.58 8.07 7.28
C VAL A 63 0.94 9.41 7.92
N SER A 64 1.22 10.39 7.07
CA SER A 64 1.50 11.77 7.46
C SER A 64 0.92 12.71 6.42
N ARG A 65 0.75 13.98 6.80
CA ARG A 65 0.26 15.06 5.94
C ARG A 65 1.26 15.43 4.85
#